data_AF-A0A0Q8S5U6-F1
#
_entry.id   AF-A0A0Q8S5U6-F1
#
_cell.length_a   1.000
_cell.length_b   1.000
_cell.length_c   1.000
_cell.angle_alpha   90.00
_cell.angle_beta   90.00
_cell.angle_gamma   90.00
#
_symmetry.space_group_name_H-M   'P 1'
#
loop_
_entity.id
_entity.type
_entity.pdbx_description
1 polymer ?
#
loop_
_entity_poly.entity_id
_entity_poly.type
_entity_poly.pdbx_seq_one_letter_code
_entity_poly.pdbx_strand_id
1 'polypeptide(L)'
;MKKMQSFRSLGRKVQQGFTLVELAIVLAVIGLIIGAVAIAKDVQRNAEYQKAINKFAYQWKMAYDQYYQRTGGVVGDCQQAPTYMVDGSETTVTGAGAGGGAACTRAGSMSVPGIPASFTGRGSKICAGQGYAADTVGQGDRALAGLNLRDLMTRAGVRMPPGRGEGHEDRFLYIDSNGNPAELQVCFQFNDAGVASGAGNVMVIRGLTPDLARYMDQVIDGKPDSREGRFRIQGRPAQTSTATEANGPGTQWEANNTEGVAINVGGAGSTQMNTSNTRQVVVNAPGNAGGTATGRTYDEDQVILLTAHWIMEQ
;
A
#
# COMPACT_ATOMS: atom_id res chain seq x y z
N MET A 1 32.41 -3.01 -93.13
CA MET A 1 31.14 -3.52 -92.53
C MET A 1 30.92 -2.82 -91.20
N LYS A 2 29.86 -2.01 -91.09
CA LYS A 2 29.62 -1.08 -89.97
C LYS A 2 28.60 -1.72 -89.00
N LYS A 3 29.03 -2.09 -87.79
CA LYS A 3 28.16 -2.72 -86.77
C LYS A 3 27.40 -1.61 -86.03
N MET A 4 26.12 -1.44 -86.34
CA MET A 4 25.20 -0.57 -85.58
C MET A 4 24.96 -1.21 -84.22
N GLN A 5 25.42 -0.58 -83.15
CA GLN A 5 25.04 -0.94 -81.79
C GLN A 5 23.75 -0.19 -81.43
N SER A 6 22.70 -0.96 -81.19
CA SER A 6 21.39 -0.53 -80.72
C SER A 6 21.51 0.07 -79.32
N PHE A 7 21.15 1.35 -79.18
CA PHE A 7 20.97 1.98 -77.87
C PHE A 7 19.69 1.42 -77.24
N ARG A 8 19.86 0.56 -76.22
CA ARG A 8 18.74 0.16 -75.35
C ARG A 8 18.37 1.35 -74.47
N SER A 9 17.15 1.83 -74.63
CA SER A 9 16.50 2.77 -73.73
C SER A 9 16.50 2.20 -72.30
N LEU A 10 17.25 2.83 -71.38
CA LEU A 10 17.07 2.62 -69.95
C LEU A 10 15.76 3.29 -69.56
N GLY A 11 14.73 2.48 -69.36
CA GLY A 11 13.47 2.94 -68.76
C GLY A 11 13.75 3.62 -67.42
N ARG A 12 13.55 4.93 -67.39
CA ARG A 12 13.58 5.75 -66.18
C ARG A 12 12.48 5.23 -65.26
N LYS A 13 12.84 4.50 -64.19
CA LYS A 13 11.92 4.27 -63.07
C LYS A 13 11.55 5.65 -62.52
N VAL A 14 10.31 6.06 -62.75
CA VAL A 14 9.76 7.28 -62.15
C VAL A 14 9.76 7.04 -60.65
N GLN A 15 10.69 7.67 -59.92
CA GLN A 15 10.55 7.80 -58.47
C GLN A 15 9.32 8.68 -58.25
N GLN A 16 8.21 8.07 -57.87
CA GLN A 16 7.08 8.79 -57.30
C GLN A 16 7.56 9.37 -55.97
N GLY A 17 7.93 10.64 -55.96
CA GLY A 17 8.26 11.35 -54.73
C GLY A 17 6.99 11.45 -53.87
N PHE A 18 7.10 11.10 -52.59
CA PHE A 18 6.02 11.27 -51.62
C PHE A 18 5.53 12.71 -51.63
N THR A 19 4.22 12.89 -51.77
CA THR A 19 3.64 14.23 -51.80
C THR A 19 3.68 14.84 -50.39
N LEU A 20 3.82 16.17 -50.30
CA LEU A 20 3.76 16.88 -49.02
C LEU A 20 2.44 16.60 -48.29
N VAL A 21 1.36 16.40 -49.05
CA VAL A 21 0.02 16.06 -48.56
C VAL A 21 -0.03 14.67 -47.90
N GLU A 22 0.56 13.65 -48.51
CA GLU A 22 0.62 12.30 -47.89
C GLU A 22 1.36 12.33 -46.56
N LEU A 23 2.50 13.03 -46.49
CA LEU A 23 3.26 13.13 -45.25
C LEU A 23 2.51 13.96 -44.19
N ALA A 24 1.81 15.03 -44.60
CA ALA A 24 0.99 15.84 -43.70
C ALA A 24 -0.17 15.06 -43.09
N ILE A 25 -0.87 14.23 -43.89
CA ILE A 25 -1.96 13.38 -43.39
C ILE A 25 -1.41 12.32 -42.42
N VAL A 26 -0.26 11.72 -42.72
CA VAL A 26 0.36 10.73 -41.83
C VAL A 26 0.70 11.33 -40.46
N LEU A 27 1.31 12.52 -40.43
CA LEU A 27 1.62 13.19 -39.16
C LEU A 27 0.36 13.60 -38.39
N ALA A 28 -0.68 14.05 -39.07
CA ALA A 28 -1.96 14.37 -38.45
C ALA A 28 -2.62 13.14 -37.82
N VAL A 29 -2.61 12.01 -38.53
CA VAL A 29 -3.13 10.72 -38.03
C VAL A 29 -2.32 10.22 -36.84
N ILE A 30 -0.98 10.26 -36.91
CA ILE A 30 -0.10 9.87 -35.80
C ILE A 30 -0.35 10.77 -34.57
N GLY A 31 -0.47 12.08 -34.75
CA GLY A 31 -0.77 13.02 -33.67
C GLY A 31 -2.10 12.71 -32.98
N LEU A 32 -3.14 12.41 -33.76
CA LEU A 32 -4.46 12.02 -33.23
C LEU A 32 -4.41 10.70 -32.44
N ILE A 33 -3.68 9.70 -32.95
CA ILE A 33 -3.53 8.39 -32.28
C ILE A 33 -2.77 8.55 -30.97
N ILE A 34 -1.66 9.30 -30.95
CA ILE A 34 -0.87 9.51 -29.72
C ILE A 34 -1.70 10.26 -28.67
N GLY A 35 -2.46 11.27 -29.08
CA GLY A 35 -3.38 12.00 -28.18
C GLY A 35 -4.41 11.08 -27.52
N ALA A 36 -5.02 10.17 -28.30
CA ALA A 36 -5.99 9.20 -27.77
C ALA A 36 -5.35 8.19 -26.80
N VAL A 37 -4.15 7.68 -27.12
CA VAL A 37 -3.45 6.70 -26.27
C VAL A 37 -3.01 7.31 -24.94
N ALA A 38 -2.61 8.59 -24.91
CA ALA A 38 -2.23 9.27 -23.67
C ALA A 38 -3.38 9.26 -22.64
N ILE A 39 -4.60 9.60 -23.08
CA ILE A 39 -5.80 9.60 -22.23
C ILE A 39 -6.15 8.17 -21.78
N ALA A 40 -6.06 7.20 -22.70
CA ALA A 40 -6.38 5.81 -22.40
C ALA A 40 -5.49 5.22 -21.27
N LYS A 41 -4.20 5.56 -21.25
CA LYS A 41 -3.26 5.11 -20.21
C LYS A 41 -3.64 5.61 -18.82
N ASP A 42 -4.06 6.87 -18.70
CA ASP A 42 -4.48 7.43 -17.42
C ASP A 42 -5.77 6.78 -16.90
N VAL A 43 -6.73 6.53 -17.79
CA VAL A 43 -7.97 5.82 -17.45
C VAL A 43 -7.68 4.39 -16.97
N GLN A 44 -6.78 3.68 -17.66
CA GLN A 44 -6.37 2.33 -17.26
C GLN A 44 -5.70 2.32 -15.89
N ARG A 45 -4.78 3.26 -15.61
CA ARG A 45 -4.13 3.39 -14.29
C ARG A 45 -5.16 3.63 -13.18
N ASN A 46 -6.09 4.56 -13.40
CA ASN A 46 -7.15 4.83 -12.43
C ASN A 46 -8.06 3.60 -12.20
N ALA A 47 -8.31 2.82 -13.25
CA ALA A 47 -9.07 1.56 -13.12
C ALA A 47 -8.33 0.50 -12.30
N GLU A 48 -7.00 0.40 -12.42
CA GLU A 48 -6.20 -0.50 -11.58
C GLU A 48 -6.23 -0.10 -10.10
N TYR A 49 -6.15 1.20 -9.79
CA TYR A 49 -6.30 1.68 -8.41
C TYR A 49 -7.72 1.43 -7.86
N GLN A 50 -8.76 1.68 -8.68
CA GLN A 50 -10.15 1.31 -8.31
C GLN A 50 -10.29 -0.18 -8.03
N LYS A 51 -9.58 -1.03 -8.77
CA LYS A 51 -9.61 -2.48 -8.57
C LYS A 51 -8.93 -2.86 -7.25
N ALA A 52 -7.75 -2.31 -6.96
CA ALA A 52 -7.04 -2.54 -5.70
C ALA A 52 -7.90 -2.19 -4.46
N ILE A 53 -8.65 -1.09 -4.51
CA ILE A 53 -9.53 -0.74 -3.39
C ILE A 53 -10.85 -1.53 -3.38
N ASN A 54 -11.62 -1.55 -4.46
CA ASN A 54 -12.98 -2.13 -4.47
C ASN A 54 -13.01 -3.65 -4.52
N LYS A 55 -12.05 -4.26 -5.23
CA LYS A 55 -12.02 -5.72 -5.41
C LYS A 55 -11.13 -6.39 -4.39
N PHE A 56 -10.24 -5.67 -3.72
CA PHE A 56 -9.35 -6.26 -2.73
C PHE A 56 -9.54 -5.67 -1.33
N ALA A 57 -9.17 -4.40 -1.09
CA ALA A 57 -9.22 -3.84 0.27
C ALA A 57 -10.64 -3.83 0.90
N TYR A 58 -11.66 -3.37 0.16
CA TYR A 58 -13.06 -3.41 0.63
C TYR A 58 -13.58 -4.84 0.83
N GLN A 59 -13.16 -5.80 0.01
CA GLN A 59 -13.56 -7.20 0.19
C GLN A 59 -12.98 -7.79 1.47
N TRP A 60 -11.75 -7.43 1.83
CA TRP A 60 -11.14 -7.80 3.10
C TRP A 60 -11.82 -7.14 4.30
N LYS A 61 -12.19 -5.86 4.19
CA LYS A 61 -13.02 -5.21 5.21
C LYS A 61 -14.36 -5.93 5.39
N MET A 62 -15.06 -6.24 4.29
CA MET A 62 -16.33 -6.98 4.34
C MET A 62 -16.16 -8.38 4.95
N ALA A 63 -15.04 -9.07 4.64
CA ALA A 63 -14.74 -10.38 5.22
C ALA A 63 -14.52 -10.31 6.74
N TYR A 64 -13.85 -9.27 7.23
CA TYR A 64 -13.72 -9.01 8.67
C TYR A 64 -15.09 -8.79 9.33
N ASP A 65 -15.93 -7.94 8.75
CA ASP A 65 -17.28 -7.65 9.29
C ASP A 65 -18.15 -8.93 9.26
N GLN A 66 -18.04 -9.74 8.20
CA GLN A 66 -18.73 -11.03 8.10
C GLN A 66 -18.22 -12.05 9.12
N TYR A 67 -16.91 -12.08 9.40
CA TYR A 67 -16.33 -12.94 10.44
C TYR A 67 -16.95 -12.61 11.80
N TYR A 68 -17.03 -11.32 12.12
CA TYR A 68 -17.64 -10.86 13.37
C TYR A 68 -19.13 -11.24 13.45
N GLN A 69 -19.91 -11.03 12.38
CA GLN A 69 -21.32 -11.41 12.33
C GLN A 69 -21.56 -12.92 12.51
N ARG A 70 -20.62 -13.77 12.08
CA ARG A 70 -20.76 -15.23 12.17
C ARG A 70 -20.30 -15.80 13.49
N THR A 71 -19.26 -15.22 14.09
CA THR A 71 -18.60 -15.78 15.28
C THR A 71 -18.93 -15.02 16.56
N GLY A 72 -19.43 -13.79 16.47
CA GLY A 72 -19.63 -12.90 17.61
C GLY A 72 -18.34 -12.35 18.22
N GLY A 73 -17.18 -12.62 17.63
CA GLY A 73 -15.87 -12.15 18.08
C GLY A 73 -15.02 -11.64 16.92
N VAL A 74 -13.98 -10.86 17.23
CA VAL A 74 -13.06 -10.34 16.21
C VAL A 74 -12.08 -11.42 15.75
N VAL A 75 -11.41 -11.19 14.62
CA VAL A 75 -10.52 -12.18 13.99
C VAL A 75 -9.40 -12.60 14.94
N GLY A 76 -9.29 -13.89 15.21
CA GLY A 76 -8.26 -14.44 16.11
C GLY A 76 -8.54 -14.24 17.60
N ASP A 77 -9.73 -13.78 17.97
CA ASP A 77 -10.20 -13.74 19.36
C ASP A 77 -11.02 -15.01 19.70
N CYS A 78 -11.30 -15.20 20.99
CA CYS A 78 -12.08 -16.35 21.47
C CYS A 78 -13.52 -16.01 21.81
N GLN A 79 -14.46 -16.81 21.30
CA GLN A 79 -15.91 -16.56 21.48
C GLN A 79 -16.38 -16.76 22.93
N GLN A 80 -15.72 -17.63 23.68
CA GLN A 80 -16.09 -17.93 25.07
C GLN A 80 -15.64 -16.84 26.04
N ALA A 81 -14.67 -16.01 25.64
CA ALA A 81 -14.10 -14.96 26.46
C ALA A 81 -13.58 -13.81 25.59
N PRO A 82 -14.47 -13.11 24.88
CA PRO A 82 -14.07 -12.13 23.89
C PRO A 82 -13.29 -11.00 24.56
N THR A 83 -12.07 -10.82 24.09
CA THR A 83 -11.21 -9.68 24.46
C THR A 83 -11.49 -8.46 23.60
N TYR A 84 -12.20 -8.66 22.47
CA TYR A 84 -12.45 -7.69 21.41
C TYR A 84 -11.16 -7.13 20.78
N MET A 85 -10.06 -7.87 20.88
CA MET A 85 -8.79 -7.57 20.23
C MET A 85 -8.52 -8.60 19.14
N VAL A 86 -8.11 -8.14 17.96
CA VAL A 86 -7.51 -9.03 16.97
C VAL A 86 -6.32 -9.74 17.61
N ASP A 87 -6.19 -11.04 17.34
CA ASP A 87 -5.21 -11.93 17.98
C ASP A 87 -5.40 -12.10 19.49
N GLY A 88 -6.60 -11.79 20.00
CA GLY A 88 -6.93 -11.91 21.42
C GLY A 88 -6.67 -13.29 22.01
N SER A 89 -6.75 -14.35 21.20
CA SER A 89 -6.57 -15.72 21.66
C SER A 89 -5.14 -16.10 22.06
N GLU A 90 -4.14 -15.42 21.51
CA GLU A 90 -2.72 -15.63 21.85
C GLU A 90 -2.24 -14.72 23.00
N THR A 91 -3.14 -13.90 23.55
CA THR A 91 -2.81 -12.98 24.65
C THR A 91 -2.93 -13.64 26.02
N THR A 92 -2.25 -13.05 27.03
CA THR A 92 -2.28 -13.52 28.42
C THR A 92 -2.56 -12.36 29.38
N VAL A 93 -3.34 -12.57 30.44
CA VAL A 93 -3.65 -11.51 31.43
C VAL A 93 -2.67 -11.56 32.60
N THR A 94 -2.02 -10.45 32.93
CA THR A 94 -1.22 -10.33 34.16
C THR A 94 -2.11 -10.15 35.38
N GLY A 95 -1.87 -10.90 36.46
CA GLY A 95 -2.59 -10.75 37.74
C GLY A 95 -3.74 -11.73 37.98
N ALA A 96 -4.01 -12.66 37.07
CA ALA A 96 -4.73 -13.89 37.40
C ALA A 96 -3.77 -14.77 38.23
N GLY A 97 -3.88 -14.74 39.57
CA GLY A 97 -2.96 -15.42 40.48
C GLY A 97 -2.64 -16.87 40.06
N ALA A 98 -1.42 -17.34 40.35
CA ALA A 98 -0.90 -18.70 40.11
C ALA A 98 -1.57 -19.43 38.91
N GLY A 99 -1.54 -18.80 37.73
CA GLY A 99 -2.23 -19.32 36.55
C GLY A 99 -2.63 -18.21 35.59
N GLY A 100 -1.70 -17.32 35.21
CA GLY A 100 -1.86 -16.42 34.07
C GLY A 100 -2.01 -17.25 32.80
N GLY A 101 -3.23 -17.73 32.54
CA GLY A 101 -3.56 -18.57 31.39
C GLY A 101 -3.75 -17.74 30.13
N ALA A 102 -3.67 -18.41 28.97
CA ALA A 102 -4.12 -17.85 27.70
C ALA A 102 -5.56 -17.33 27.84
N ALA A 103 -5.87 -16.22 27.18
CA ALA A 103 -7.16 -15.54 27.27
C ALA A 103 -8.35 -16.50 27.04
N CYS A 104 -8.16 -17.52 26.19
CA CYS A 104 -9.21 -18.48 25.83
C CYS A 104 -9.42 -19.64 26.80
N THR A 105 -8.39 -20.07 27.52
CA THR A 105 -8.42 -21.35 28.24
C THR A 105 -8.64 -21.19 29.73
N ARG A 106 -8.96 -19.97 30.18
CA ARG A 106 -9.11 -19.65 31.59
C ARG A 106 -10.49 -20.06 32.11
N ALA A 107 -10.52 -20.83 33.19
CA ALA A 107 -11.75 -21.11 33.92
C ALA A 107 -12.34 -19.79 34.46
N GLY A 108 -13.60 -19.51 34.14
CA GLY A 108 -14.26 -18.26 34.52
C GLY A 108 -13.80 -17.04 33.72
N SER A 109 -13.30 -17.19 32.50
CA SER A 109 -12.75 -16.08 31.67
C SER A 109 -13.73 -14.91 31.43
N MET A 110 -15.03 -15.08 31.69
CA MET A 110 -16.03 -13.99 31.69
C MET A 110 -16.08 -13.19 33.01
N SER A 111 -15.41 -13.63 34.08
CA SER A 111 -15.57 -13.09 35.44
C SER A 111 -14.57 -11.99 35.81
N VAL A 112 -13.64 -11.65 34.90
CA VAL A 112 -12.75 -10.49 35.04
C VAL A 112 -12.87 -9.66 33.78
N PRO A 113 -13.50 -8.48 33.83
CA PRO A 113 -13.48 -7.53 32.72
C PRO A 113 -12.03 -7.12 32.45
N GLY A 114 -11.39 -7.78 31.48
CA GLY A 114 -10.06 -7.42 31.03
C GLY A 114 -10.16 -6.19 30.14
N ILE A 115 -9.77 -5.02 30.63
CA ILE A 115 -9.45 -3.92 29.71
C ILE A 115 -8.23 -4.35 28.87
N PRO A 116 -8.14 -4.00 27.58
CA PRO A 116 -7.02 -4.38 26.72
C PRO A 116 -5.64 -4.19 27.36
N ALA A 117 -5.44 -3.12 28.11
CA ALA A 117 -4.17 -2.82 28.81
C ALA A 117 -3.73 -3.86 29.85
N SER A 118 -4.61 -4.75 30.31
CA SER A 118 -4.31 -5.80 31.29
C SER A 118 -3.70 -7.08 30.67
N PHE A 119 -3.71 -7.16 29.33
CA PHE A 119 -3.15 -8.30 28.60
C PHE A 119 -1.73 -8.01 28.12
N THR A 120 -0.90 -9.06 28.06
CA THR A 120 0.43 -9.08 27.45
C THR A 120 0.43 -9.96 26.21
N GLY A 121 1.43 -9.81 25.34
CA GLY A 121 1.48 -10.51 24.05
C GLY A 121 0.46 -10.00 23.03
N ARG A 122 -0.02 -8.75 23.17
CA ARG A 122 -1.00 -8.14 22.28
C ARG A 122 -0.38 -7.60 20.99
N GLY A 123 -1.21 -7.50 19.97
CA GLY A 123 -0.92 -6.74 18.76
C GLY A 123 -0.03 -7.46 17.75
N SER A 124 0.12 -8.78 17.86
CA SER A 124 0.62 -9.57 16.74
C SER A 124 -0.33 -9.43 15.55
N LYS A 125 0.22 -9.45 14.34
CA LYS A 125 -0.56 -9.31 13.11
C LYS A 125 -0.90 -10.69 12.55
N ILE A 126 -2.13 -10.84 12.10
CA ILE A 126 -2.67 -12.06 11.48
C ILE A 126 -2.75 -11.84 9.97
N CYS A 127 -2.00 -12.63 9.20
CA CYS A 127 -2.00 -12.67 7.73
C CYS A 127 -1.57 -14.06 7.23
N ALA A 128 -1.54 -14.28 5.92
CA ALA A 128 -1.00 -15.53 5.35
C ALA A 128 0.53 -15.42 5.19
N GLY A 129 1.21 -15.45 6.34
CA GLY A 129 2.66 -15.27 6.43
C GLY A 129 3.10 -13.82 6.27
N GLN A 130 4.41 -13.57 6.42
CA GLN A 130 4.93 -12.19 6.48
C GLN A 130 4.85 -11.41 5.16
N GLY A 131 4.74 -12.04 3.98
CA GLY A 131 4.77 -11.33 2.70
C GLY A 131 6.09 -10.58 2.49
N TYR A 132 6.11 -9.29 2.84
CA TYR A 132 7.32 -8.48 2.92
C TYR A 132 8.15 -8.80 4.16
N ALA A 133 9.48 -8.69 4.04
CA ALA A 133 10.37 -8.77 5.19
C ALA A 133 9.98 -7.71 6.25
N ALA A 134 10.30 -7.99 7.50
CA ALA A 134 9.97 -7.08 8.59
C ALA A 134 10.69 -5.74 8.40
N ASP A 135 9.95 -4.65 8.62
CA ASP A 135 10.43 -3.26 8.57
C ASP A 135 10.91 -2.81 7.18
N THR A 136 10.52 -3.49 6.10
CA THR A 136 10.90 -3.11 4.73
C THR A 136 9.88 -2.27 3.99
N VAL A 137 8.62 -2.22 4.46
CA VAL A 137 7.51 -1.53 3.77
C VAL A 137 6.80 -0.55 4.70
N GLY A 138 7.55 0.18 5.51
CA GLY A 138 7.03 0.96 6.63
C GLY A 138 7.97 0.81 7.83
N GLN A 139 7.49 1.16 9.02
CA GLN A 139 8.29 1.10 10.25
C GLN A 139 7.54 0.46 11.40
N GLY A 140 8.23 -0.40 12.15
CA GLY A 140 7.71 -1.02 13.36
C GLY A 140 6.69 -2.11 13.05
N ASP A 141 7.05 -3.01 12.14
CA ASP A 141 6.25 -4.19 11.83
C ASP A 141 6.02 -5.03 13.09
N ARG A 142 4.74 -5.30 13.40
CA ARG A 142 4.39 -6.21 14.50
C ARG A 142 4.79 -7.65 14.15
N ALA A 143 5.06 -8.43 15.19
CA ALA A 143 5.33 -9.87 15.08
C ALA A 143 4.14 -10.59 14.43
N LEU A 144 4.41 -11.70 13.74
CA LEU A 144 3.34 -12.55 13.21
C LEU A 144 2.67 -13.30 14.37
N ALA A 145 1.34 -13.37 14.34
CA ALA A 145 0.60 -14.32 15.17
C ALA A 145 0.94 -15.77 14.77
N GLY A 146 0.76 -16.72 15.69
CA GLY A 146 0.75 -18.15 15.38
C GLY A 146 -0.47 -18.57 14.55
N LEU A 147 -1.50 -17.72 14.49
CA LEU A 147 -2.71 -17.90 13.71
C LEU A 147 -2.53 -17.57 12.22
N ASN A 148 -3.15 -18.37 11.36
CA ASN A 148 -3.23 -18.09 9.92
C ASN A 148 -4.58 -17.47 9.54
N LEU A 149 -4.55 -16.36 8.80
CA LEU A 149 -5.76 -15.62 8.42
C LEU A 149 -6.75 -16.46 7.60
N ARG A 150 -6.25 -17.26 6.64
CA ARG A 150 -7.09 -18.15 5.83
C ARG A 150 -7.77 -19.18 6.73
N ASP A 151 -7.02 -19.82 7.62
CA ASP A 151 -7.57 -20.88 8.45
C ASP A 151 -8.69 -20.34 9.34
N LEU A 152 -8.52 -19.14 9.91
CA LEU A 152 -9.56 -18.47 10.68
C LEU A 152 -10.80 -18.19 9.83
N MET A 153 -10.64 -17.55 8.68
CA MET A 153 -11.77 -17.15 7.82
C MET A 153 -12.52 -18.37 7.26
N THR A 154 -11.83 -19.41 6.81
CA THR A 154 -12.45 -20.64 6.31
C THR A 154 -13.20 -21.40 7.41
N ARG A 155 -12.61 -21.54 8.61
CA ARG A 155 -13.25 -22.21 9.75
C ARG A 155 -14.51 -21.48 10.19
N ALA A 156 -14.53 -20.14 10.09
CA ALA A 156 -15.71 -19.33 10.35
C ALA A 156 -16.76 -19.35 9.21
N GLY A 157 -16.49 -20.01 8.08
CA GLY A 157 -17.38 -20.05 6.92
C GLY A 157 -17.46 -18.71 6.16
N VAL A 158 -16.45 -17.85 6.30
CA VAL A 158 -16.30 -16.62 5.53
C VAL A 158 -15.65 -16.97 4.19
N ARG A 159 -16.24 -16.49 3.08
CA ARG A 159 -15.65 -16.69 1.76
C ARG A 159 -14.41 -15.81 1.63
N MET A 160 -13.32 -16.38 1.12
CA MET A 160 -12.11 -15.60 0.91
C MET A 160 -12.34 -14.51 -0.14
N PRO A 161 -11.90 -13.28 0.14
CA PRO A 161 -11.76 -12.25 -0.87
C PRO A 161 -10.90 -12.72 -2.05
N PRO A 162 -11.08 -12.15 -3.24
CA PRO A 162 -10.16 -12.42 -4.34
C PRO A 162 -8.81 -11.77 -4.06
N GLY A 163 -7.72 -12.52 -4.26
CA GLY A 163 -6.36 -12.00 -4.20
C GLY A 163 -5.49 -12.60 -5.31
N ARG A 164 -4.23 -12.89 -5.01
CA ARG A 164 -3.26 -13.36 -6.01
C ARG A 164 -3.50 -14.82 -6.43
N GLY A 165 -4.08 -15.63 -5.54
CA GLY A 165 -4.40 -17.02 -5.79
C GLY A 165 -4.69 -17.77 -4.49
N GLU A 166 -4.88 -19.09 -4.61
CA GLU A 166 -4.90 -19.97 -3.44
C GLU A 166 -3.51 -19.93 -2.74
N GLY A 167 -3.48 -20.10 -1.44
CA GLY A 167 -2.42 -19.70 -0.50
C GLY A 167 -2.32 -18.20 -0.19
N HIS A 168 -2.79 -17.30 -1.06
CA HIS A 168 -2.37 -15.89 -1.09
C HIS A 168 -3.50 -14.91 -1.41
N GLU A 169 -4.70 -15.09 -0.86
CA GLU A 169 -5.80 -14.14 -1.05
C GLU A 169 -5.58 -12.83 -0.29
N ASP A 170 -4.74 -12.85 0.75
CA ASP A 170 -4.33 -11.66 1.49
C ASP A 170 -3.39 -10.76 0.68
N ARG A 171 -3.11 -11.12 -0.59
CA ARG A 171 -2.19 -10.40 -1.47
C ARG A 171 -2.85 -9.97 -2.77
N PHE A 172 -2.43 -8.82 -3.30
CA PHE A 172 -2.95 -8.30 -4.56
C PHE A 172 -1.84 -7.61 -5.37
N LEU A 173 -1.66 -8.02 -6.62
CA LEU A 173 -0.68 -7.41 -7.52
C LEU A 173 -1.32 -6.22 -8.25
N TYR A 174 -0.62 -5.10 -8.29
CA TYR A 174 -0.99 -3.93 -9.08
C TYR A 174 0.24 -3.32 -9.77
N ILE A 175 0.00 -2.46 -10.74
CA ILE A 175 1.04 -1.69 -11.43
C ILE A 175 0.97 -0.25 -10.93
N ASP A 176 2.11 0.31 -10.53
CA ASP A 176 2.19 1.69 -10.07
C ASP A 176 2.19 2.70 -11.24
N SER A 177 2.27 4.00 -10.92
CA SER A 177 2.30 5.06 -11.94
C SER A 177 3.57 5.07 -12.81
N ASN A 178 4.65 4.41 -12.38
CA ASN A 178 5.89 4.26 -13.13
C ASN A 178 5.90 2.98 -14.00
N GLY A 179 4.90 2.12 -13.87
CA GLY A 179 4.83 0.84 -14.57
C GLY A 179 5.47 -0.32 -13.82
N ASN A 180 5.91 -0.11 -12.58
CA ASN A 180 6.53 -1.15 -11.77
C ASN A 180 5.44 -2.01 -11.07
N PRO A 181 5.61 -3.33 -11.02
CA PRO A 181 4.72 -4.20 -10.27
C PRO A 181 4.96 -4.04 -8.75
N ALA A 182 3.88 -3.87 -8.00
CA ALA A 182 3.87 -3.83 -6.54
C ALA A 182 2.79 -4.78 -5.99
N GLU A 183 3.02 -5.33 -4.80
CA GLU A 183 2.11 -6.28 -4.14
C GLU A 183 1.52 -5.63 -2.89
N LEU A 184 0.21 -5.59 -2.78
CA LEU A 184 -0.45 -5.26 -1.51
C LEU A 184 -0.53 -6.51 -0.66
N GLN A 185 -0.38 -6.35 0.66
CA GLN A 185 -0.72 -7.39 1.62
C GLN A 185 -1.65 -6.85 2.70
N VAL A 186 -2.70 -7.61 3.02
CA VAL A 186 -3.61 -7.32 4.13
C VAL A 186 -3.26 -8.19 5.35
N CYS A 187 -3.13 -7.54 6.50
CA CYS A 187 -3.07 -8.18 7.81
C CYS A 187 -4.14 -7.57 8.72
N PHE A 188 -4.54 -8.28 9.77
CA PHE A 188 -5.31 -7.68 10.86
C PHE A 188 -4.45 -7.62 12.11
N GLN A 189 -4.53 -6.54 12.88
CA GLN A 189 -3.83 -6.43 14.16
C GLN A 189 -4.62 -5.57 15.15
N PHE A 190 -4.30 -5.70 16.43
CA PHE A 190 -4.75 -4.78 17.46
C PHE A 190 -3.65 -3.75 17.77
N ASN A 191 -4.01 -2.47 17.74
CA ASN A 191 -3.15 -1.36 18.12
C ASN A 191 -3.49 -0.86 19.53
N ASP A 192 -2.46 -0.65 20.34
CA ASP A 192 -2.59 -0.05 21.67
C ASP A 192 -3.17 1.36 21.63
N ALA A 193 -3.73 1.78 22.76
CA ALA A 193 -4.13 3.17 22.97
C ALA A 193 -2.93 4.12 22.76
N GLY A 194 -3.16 5.22 22.05
CA GLY A 194 -2.13 6.22 21.75
C GLY A 194 -1.33 5.96 20.47
N VAL A 195 -1.53 4.83 19.77
CA VAL A 195 -0.94 4.62 18.44
C VAL A 195 -1.52 5.62 17.44
N ALA A 196 -0.68 6.48 16.88
CA ALA A 196 -1.08 7.61 16.01
C ALA A 196 -1.84 7.17 14.75
N SER A 197 -1.40 6.08 14.13
CA SER A 197 -2.03 5.46 12.96
C SER A 197 -3.41 4.83 13.23
N GLY A 198 -3.94 4.95 14.45
CA GLY A 198 -5.22 4.40 14.87
C GLY A 198 -5.04 3.36 15.98
N ALA A 199 -5.83 3.50 17.05
CA ALA A 199 -5.90 2.56 18.17
C ALA A 199 -7.09 1.62 18.00
N GLY A 200 -7.02 0.43 18.58
CA GLY A 200 -8.04 -0.62 18.45
C GLY A 200 -7.74 -1.60 17.32
N ASN A 201 -8.78 -2.27 16.81
CA ASN A 201 -8.63 -3.22 15.71
C ASN A 201 -8.40 -2.47 14.40
N VAL A 202 -7.36 -2.85 13.66
CA VAL A 202 -7.04 -2.24 12.37
C VAL A 202 -6.77 -3.31 11.32
N MET A 203 -7.15 -3.01 10.09
CA MET A 203 -6.66 -3.71 8.91
C MET A 203 -5.39 -3.00 8.44
N VAL A 204 -4.27 -3.71 8.49
CA VAL A 204 -2.97 -3.26 8.03
C VAL A 204 -2.86 -3.55 6.54
N ILE A 205 -2.61 -2.52 5.74
CA ILE A 205 -2.35 -2.64 4.31
C ILE A 205 -0.88 -2.29 4.08
N ARG A 206 -0.10 -3.27 3.67
CA ARG A 206 1.34 -3.17 3.41
C ARG A 206 1.59 -3.13 1.90
N GLY A 207 2.69 -2.52 1.49
CA GLY A 207 3.10 -2.48 0.07
C GLY A 207 2.43 -1.39 -0.75
N LEU A 208 1.98 -0.29 -0.11
CA LEU A 208 1.34 0.82 -0.78
C LEU A 208 2.37 1.77 -1.41
N THR A 209 2.17 2.13 -2.67
CA THR A 209 2.86 3.29 -3.26
C THR A 209 2.22 4.58 -2.75
N PRO A 210 2.96 5.70 -2.61
CA PRO A 210 2.41 6.98 -2.20
C PRO A 210 1.18 7.41 -3.02
N ASP A 211 1.20 7.18 -4.34
CA ASP A 211 0.06 7.50 -5.21
C ASP A 211 -1.18 6.67 -4.93
N LEU A 212 -1.03 5.36 -4.74
CA LEU A 212 -2.15 4.49 -4.39
C LEU A 212 -2.67 4.82 -2.99
N ALA A 213 -1.80 5.15 -2.05
CA ALA A 213 -2.21 5.50 -0.70
C ALA A 213 -3.09 6.76 -0.67
N ARG A 214 -2.69 7.84 -1.39
CA ARG A 214 -3.52 9.05 -1.56
C ARG A 214 -4.86 8.73 -2.18
N TYR A 215 -4.85 7.85 -3.17
CA TYR A 215 -6.07 7.44 -3.85
C TYR A 215 -7.03 6.69 -2.93
N MET A 216 -6.50 5.72 -2.19
CA MET A 216 -7.31 4.91 -1.26
C MET A 216 -7.90 5.76 -0.16
N ASP A 217 -7.12 6.67 0.38
CA ASP A 217 -7.53 7.61 1.43
C ASP A 217 -8.69 8.51 0.98
N GLN A 218 -8.53 9.15 -0.19
CA GLN A 218 -9.58 9.95 -0.80
C GLN A 218 -10.88 9.16 -1.04
N VAL A 219 -10.78 7.86 -1.36
CA VAL A 219 -11.95 7.00 -1.54
C VAL A 219 -12.57 6.57 -0.20
N ILE A 220 -11.77 6.38 0.85
CA ILE A 220 -12.21 5.87 2.15
C ILE A 220 -12.90 6.96 2.99
N ASP A 221 -12.31 8.17 3.09
CA ASP A 221 -12.84 9.24 3.94
C ASP A 221 -12.90 10.62 3.28
N GLY A 222 -12.61 10.70 1.98
CA GLY A 222 -12.89 11.88 1.15
C GLY A 222 -11.78 12.92 1.13
N LYS A 223 -10.70 12.72 1.89
CA LYS A 223 -9.54 13.61 1.90
C LYS A 223 -8.23 12.81 1.79
N PRO A 224 -7.24 13.28 1.01
CA PRO A 224 -5.96 12.61 0.92
C PRO A 224 -5.01 13.06 2.04
N ASP A 225 -5.36 12.80 3.30
CA ASP A 225 -4.55 13.10 4.49
C ASP A 225 -4.03 11.84 5.20
N SER A 226 -2.72 11.72 5.35
CA SER A 226 -2.14 10.45 5.85
C SER A 226 -2.22 10.24 7.36
N ARG A 227 -2.72 11.23 8.13
CA ARG A 227 -2.71 11.21 9.61
C ARG A 227 -4.10 11.28 10.23
N GLU A 228 -5.07 11.76 9.47
CA GLU A 228 -6.42 11.98 9.97
C GLU A 228 -7.34 10.88 9.42
N GLY A 229 -8.65 11.00 9.61
CA GLY A 229 -9.57 10.04 9.03
C GLY A 229 -9.44 8.61 9.54
N ARG A 230 -9.89 7.65 8.72
CA ARG A 230 -9.95 6.21 9.05
C ARG A 230 -8.78 5.43 8.46
N PHE A 231 -8.04 6.01 7.53
CA PHE A 231 -6.93 5.38 6.84
C PHE A 231 -5.64 6.18 7.05
N ARG A 232 -4.71 5.63 7.84
CA ARG A 232 -3.55 6.39 8.33
C ARG A 232 -2.25 5.66 8.08
N ILE A 233 -1.19 6.40 7.77
CA ILE A 233 0.15 5.84 7.58
C ILE A 233 0.74 5.33 8.92
N GLN A 234 1.41 4.18 8.87
CA GLN A 234 2.16 3.60 10.00
C GLN A 234 3.43 4.41 10.29
N GLY A 235 3.84 4.47 11.56
CA GLY A 235 5.15 4.98 11.96
C GLY A 235 5.26 6.51 12.02
N ARG A 236 4.23 7.24 11.58
CA ARG A 236 4.19 8.69 11.68
C ARG A 236 3.74 9.13 13.08
N PRO A 237 4.46 10.05 13.75
CA PRO A 237 4.04 10.57 15.04
C PRO A 237 2.65 11.21 14.98
N ALA A 238 1.93 11.18 16.11
CA ALA A 238 0.68 11.93 16.26
C ALA A 238 0.95 13.44 16.07
N GLN A 239 -0.08 14.21 15.71
CA GLN A 239 0.03 15.67 15.62
C GLN A 239 0.43 16.21 16.99
N THR A 240 1.67 16.67 17.11
CA THR A 240 2.15 17.26 18.35
C THR A 240 1.50 18.62 18.46
N SER A 241 0.82 18.86 19.58
CA SER A 241 0.10 20.08 19.92
C SER A 241 1.03 21.27 20.16
N THR A 242 1.92 21.60 19.21
CA THR A 242 2.41 22.97 19.10
C THR A 242 1.22 23.82 18.64
N ALA A 243 1.04 25.00 19.22
CA ALA A 243 -0.13 25.85 18.98
C ALA A 243 -0.36 26.21 17.50
N THR A 244 0.63 25.98 16.63
CA THR A 244 0.59 26.17 15.18
C THR A 244 -0.05 25.02 14.40
N GLU A 245 -0.12 23.80 14.95
CA GLU A 245 -0.74 22.63 14.28
C GLU A 245 -2.07 22.20 14.91
N ALA A 246 -2.46 22.80 16.04
CA ALA A 246 -3.77 22.55 16.62
C ALA A 246 -4.90 23.04 15.68
N ASN A 247 -5.79 22.13 15.26
CA ASN A 247 -6.88 22.39 14.31
C ASN A 247 -6.42 22.83 12.90
N GLY A 248 -5.14 22.65 12.57
CA GLY A 248 -4.64 22.81 11.20
C GLY A 248 -5.13 21.69 10.28
N PRO A 249 -5.22 21.91 8.96
CA PRO A 249 -5.57 20.85 8.01
C PRO A 249 -4.51 19.73 8.03
N GLY A 250 -4.96 18.49 7.91
CA GLY A 250 -4.11 17.32 7.81
C GLY A 250 -3.04 17.43 6.71
N THR A 251 -1.92 16.75 6.92
CA THR A 251 -0.83 16.72 5.93
C THR A 251 -1.01 15.54 4.97
N GLN A 252 -0.85 15.82 3.68
CA GLN A 252 -0.94 14.82 2.63
C GLN A 252 0.06 13.68 2.84
N TRP A 253 -0.19 12.55 2.19
CA TRP A 253 0.79 11.47 2.08
C TRP A 253 2.10 12.01 1.49
N GLU A 254 3.19 11.78 2.20
CA GLU A 254 4.52 12.23 1.80
C GLU A 254 5.05 11.39 0.62
N ALA A 255 6.00 11.95 -0.14
CA ALA A 255 6.58 11.39 -1.36
C ALA A 255 5.65 11.36 -2.59
N ASN A 256 6.24 11.48 -3.78
CA ASN A 256 5.62 11.09 -5.05
C ASN A 256 6.30 9.78 -5.52
N ASN A 257 5.72 9.08 -6.49
CA ASN A 257 6.30 7.82 -6.95
C ASN A 257 7.68 7.98 -7.64
N THR A 258 8.16 9.21 -7.83
CA THR A 258 9.41 9.55 -8.55
C THR A 258 10.49 10.20 -7.67
N GLU A 259 10.22 10.48 -6.40
CA GLU A 259 11.19 11.02 -5.45
C GLU A 259 11.21 10.10 -4.25
N GLY A 260 12.34 9.40 -4.11
CA GLY A 260 12.68 8.64 -2.91
C GLY A 260 12.81 9.59 -1.72
N VAL A 261 11.70 9.96 -1.08
CA VAL A 261 11.77 10.67 0.19
C VAL A 261 12.07 9.65 1.26
N ALA A 262 13.37 9.53 1.54
CA ALA A 262 13.95 8.94 2.73
C ALA A 262 13.02 9.16 3.95
N ILE A 263 12.76 8.15 4.80
CA ILE A 263 11.82 8.21 5.95
C ILE A 263 12.62 8.07 7.28
N ASN A 264 12.54 8.97 8.29
CA ASN A 264 13.41 8.86 9.48
C ASN A 264 12.71 7.97 10.46
N VAL A 265 13.56 7.12 11.01
CA VAL A 265 13.30 6.12 12.01
C VAL A 265 14.41 6.33 12.99
N GLY A 266 14.11 6.52 14.26
CA GLY A 266 15.08 6.83 15.31
C GLY A 266 16.09 5.71 15.63
N GLY A 267 16.51 4.89 14.67
CA GLY A 267 17.55 3.88 14.79
C GLY A 267 18.70 4.15 13.81
N ALA A 268 19.94 3.92 14.24
CA ALA A 268 21.19 4.28 13.58
C ALA A 268 21.51 3.56 12.25
N GLY A 269 20.50 3.24 11.43
CA GLY A 269 20.66 2.54 10.16
C GLY A 269 19.60 2.86 9.09
N SER A 270 18.82 3.94 9.23
CA SER A 270 17.82 4.32 8.21
C SER A 270 18.10 5.70 7.59
N THR A 271 18.01 5.78 6.27
CA THR A 271 18.09 7.00 5.46
C THR A 271 16.71 7.72 5.44
N GLN A 272 16.49 8.60 6.44
CA GLN A 272 15.96 9.99 6.56
C GLN A 272 14.66 10.68 5.99
N MET A 273 13.61 10.93 6.81
CA MET A 273 12.55 12.00 6.75
C MET A 273 12.51 12.64 8.14
N ASN A 274 12.92 13.90 8.33
CA ASN A 274 12.46 14.64 9.53
C ASN A 274 11.63 15.89 9.21
N THR A 275 11.51 16.34 7.96
CA THR A 275 10.80 17.59 7.70
C THR A 275 10.32 17.68 6.26
N SER A 276 9.09 17.25 5.96
CA SER A 276 8.46 17.52 4.67
C SER A 276 8.04 18.99 4.48
N ASN A 277 8.08 19.81 5.54
CA ASN A 277 7.71 21.24 5.48
C ASN A 277 8.90 22.22 5.45
N THR A 278 10.15 21.74 5.32
CA THR A 278 11.33 22.62 5.14
C THR A 278 12.34 22.02 4.16
N ARG A 279 11.92 21.74 2.93
CA ARG A 279 12.91 21.42 1.89
C ARG A 279 13.57 22.70 1.40
N GLN A 280 14.90 22.75 1.53
CA GLN A 280 15.73 23.64 0.72
C GLN A 280 15.59 23.19 -0.74
N VAL A 281 15.22 24.11 -1.63
CA VAL A 281 15.10 23.86 -3.07
C VAL A 281 16.42 23.28 -3.59
N VAL A 282 16.39 22.08 -4.17
CA VAL A 282 17.54 21.55 -4.91
C VAL A 282 17.63 22.33 -6.21
N VAL A 283 18.49 23.35 -6.22
CA VAL A 283 18.83 24.10 -7.43
C VAL A 283 19.88 23.31 -8.19
N ASN A 284 19.47 22.56 -9.21
CA ASN A 284 20.40 21.95 -10.15
C ASN A 284 21.00 23.07 -11.03
N ALA A 285 22.20 23.53 -10.69
CA ALA A 285 22.98 24.40 -11.56
C ALA A 285 23.54 23.58 -12.73
N PRO A 286 23.32 23.99 -13.99
CA PRO A 286 23.83 23.25 -15.14
C PRO A 286 25.36 23.36 -15.19
N GLY A 287 26.06 22.22 -15.08
CA GLY A 287 27.52 22.20 -15.33
C GLY A 287 28.36 21.14 -14.61
N ASN A 288 27.84 20.38 -13.65
CA ASN A 288 28.63 19.36 -12.96
C ASN A 288 28.19 17.94 -13.37
N ALA A 289 28.73 17.46 -14.49
CA ALA A 289 28.62 16.08 -14.92
C ALA A 289 29.53 15.19 -14.06
N GLY A 290 29.12 14.96 -12.81
CA GLY A 290 29.74 14.00 -11.89
C GLY A 290 29.07 12.64 -11.99
N GLY A 291 29.20 11.96 -13.13
CA GLY A 291 28.74 10.58 -13.29
C GLY A 291 29.64 9.61 -12.53
N THR A 292 29.33 9.32 -11.26
CA THR A 292 29.76 8.08 -10.60
C THR A 292 28.74 6.98 -10.89
N ALA A 293 29.16 5.71 -10.88
CA ALA A 293 28.43 4.50 -11.33
C ALA A 293 27.08 4.19 -10.64
N THR A 294 26.54 5.15 -9.89
CA THR A 294 25.28 5.16 -9.14
C THR A 294 24.19 6.01 -9.79
N GLY A 295 24.38 6.45 -11.04
CA GLY A 295 23.43 7.33 -11.76
C GLY A 295 22.04 6.73 -12.01
N ARG A 296 21.86 5.40 -11.88
CA ARG A 296 20.53 4.74 -11.93
C ARG A 296 19.93 4.49 -10.54
N THR A 297 20.70 4.75 -9.48
CA THR A 297 20.35 4.32 -8.11
C THR A 297 19.60 5.38 -7.33
N TYR A 298 19.46 6.60 -7.86
CA TYR A 298 18.96 7.70 -7.05
C TYR A 298 17.48 8.06 -7.25
N ASP A 299 16.90 8.05 -8.46
CA ASP A 299 15.60 8.75 -8.59
C ASP A 299 14.49 8.00 -9.36
N GLU A 300 14.81 7.04 -10.24
CA GLU A 300 13.82 6.50 -11.20
C GLU A 300 13.41 5.03 -10.97
N ASP A 301 14.18 4.26 -10.19
CA ASP A 301 13.96 2.82 -9.96
C ASP A 301 13.60 2.45 -8.51
N GLN A 302 13.61 3.38 -7.55
CA GLN A 302 13.29 3.09 -6.14
C GLN A 302 11.82 3.39 -5.82
N VAL A 303 10.98 2.36 -5.87
CA VAL A 303 9.60 2.45 -5.38
C VAL A 303 9.60 2.41 -3.85
N ILE A 304 9.26 3.53 -3.21
CA ILE A 304 8.98 3.55 -1.78
C ILE A 304 7.65 2.84 -1.53
N LEU A 305 7.68 1.87 -0.62
CA LEU A 305 6.49 1.16 -0.17
C LEU A 305 6.15 1.57 1.27
N LEU A 306 4.88 1.88 1.47
CA LEU A 306 4.31 2.35 2.73
C LEU A 306 3.43 1.26 3.33
N THR A 307 3.20 1.38 4.64
CA THR A 307 2.18 0.63 5.36
C THR A 307 1.19 1.62 5.95
N ALA A 308 -0.10 1.27 5.84
CA ALA A 308 -1.20 2.04 6.36
C ALA A 308 -2.10 1.16 7.23
N HIS A 309 -2.77 1.78 8.19
CA HIS A 309 -3.77 1.17 9.02
C HIS A 309 -5.13 1.76 8.67
N TRP A 310 -6.06 0.87 8.33
CA TRP A 310 -7.48 1.18 8.23
C TRP A 310 -8.15 0.77 9.53
N ILE A 311 -8.68 1.74 10.27
CA ILE A 311 -9.41 1.51 11.52
C ILE A 311 -10.67 0.69 11.25
N MET A 312 -10.81 -0.42 11.96
CA MET A 312 -11.98 -1.29 11.88
C MET A 312 -12.95 -0.91 12.99
N GLU A 313 -14.18 -0.57 12.60
CA GLU A 313 -15.26 -0.31 13.54
C GLU A 313 -15.72 -1.63 14.19
N GLN A 314 -16.12 -1.54 15.46
CA GLN A 314 -16.78 -2.64 16.18
C GLN A 314 -18.29 -2.57 15.96
#